data_AF-A0A3N0W1F2-F1
#
_entry.id   AF-A0A3N0W1F2-F1
#
_cell.length_a   1.000
_cell.length_b   1.000
_cell.length_c   1.000
_cell.angle_alpha   90.00
_cell.angle_beta   90.00
_cell.angle_gamma   90.00
#
_symmetry.space_group_name_H-M   'P 1'
#
loop_
_entity.id
_entity.type
_entity.pdbx_description
1 polymer ?
#
loop_
_entity_poly.entity_id
_entity_poly.type
_entity_poly.pdbx_seq_one_letter_code
_entity_poly.pdbx_strand_id
1 'polypeptide(L)'
;MRNIKILFNTMLFSLIYVILGTIAVIVSFPEYSILGFDYNSTLWFPLVILTFPVNITLFGLVMIDNSFLSIFLLQVIIFLISWFVLYKLILYYHRIKK
;
A
#
# COMPACT_ATOMS: atom_id res chain seq x y z
N MET A 1 -26.12 -3.81 7.95
CA MET A 1 -24.91 -4.38 8.58
C MET A 1 -23.88 -4.94 7.58
N ARG A 2 -24.26 -5.76 6.57
CA ARG A 2 -23.29 -6.38 5.63
C ARG A 2 -22.41 -5.36 4.88
N ASN A 3 -22.98 -4.27 4.38
CA ASN A 3 -22.23 -3.25 3.64
C ASN A 3 -21.24 -2.48 4.52
N ILE A 4 -21.60 -2.20 5.78
CA ILE A 4 -20.72 -1.54 6.75
C ILE A 4 -19.51 -2.44 7.05
N LYS A 5 -19.73 -3.74 7.25
CA LYS A 5 -18.64 -4.71 7.46
C LYS A 5 -17.70 -4.79 6.26
N ILE A 6 -18.24 -4.79 5.03
CA ILE A 6 -17.43 -4.76 3.80
C ILE A 6 -16.61 -3.47 3.72
N LEU A 7 -17.22 -2.33 4.05
CA LEU A 7 -16.55 -1.03 4.03
C LEU A 7 -15.35 -1.00 4.98
N PHE A 8 -15.52 -1.40 6.25
CA PHE A 8 -14.43 -1.46 7.21
C PHE A 8 -13.35 -2.48 6.84
N ASN A 9 -13.74 -3.68 6.38
CA ASN A 9 -12.75 -4.70 5.99
C ASN A 9 -11.90 -4.22 4.82
N THR A 10 -12.51 -3.67 3.78
CA THR A 10 -11.77 -3.15 2.61
C THR A 10 -10.88 -1.98 2.96
N MET A 11 -11.30 -1.12 3.89
CA MET A 11 -10.49 -0.04 4.43
C MET A 11 -9.25 -0.59 5.13
N LEU A 12 -9.42 -1.56 6.03
CA LEU A 12 -8.33 -2.16 6.79
C LEU A 12 -7.34 -2.92 5.89
N PHE A 13 -7.84 -3.68 4.91
CA PHE A 13 -6.99 -4.34 3.92
C PHE A 13 -6.17 -3.34 3.09
N SER A 14 -6.78 -2.24 2.65
CA SER A 14 -6.08 -1.21 1.87
C SER A 14 -5.03 -0.50 2.71
N LEU A 15 -5.32 -0.27 3.99
CA LEU A 15 -4.38 0.34 4.93
C LEU A 15 -3.14 -0.55 5.13
N ILE A 16 -3.34 -1.84 5.39
CA ILE A 16 -2.24 -2.81 5.52
C ILE A 16 -1.43 -2.86 4.23
N TYR A 17 -2.09 -2.91 3.08
CA TYR A 17 -1.43 -2.96 1.77
C TYR A 17 -0.52 -1.75 1.52
N VAL A 18 -0.99 -0.55 1.84
CA VAL A 18 -0.23 0.69 1.69
C VAL A 18 0.94 0.74 2.66
N ILE A 19 0.73 0.34 3.93
CA ILE A 19 1.81 0.26 4.94
C ILE A 19 2.90 -0.71 4.48
N LEU A 20 2.53 -1.88 3.96
CA LEU A 20 3.49 -2.87 3.46
C LEU A 20 4.32 -2.32 2.29
N GLY A 21 3.69 -1.62 1.33
CA GLY A 21 4.42 -0.96 0.25
C GLY A 21 5.35 0.13 0.76
N THR A 22 4.89 0.91 1.74
CA THR A 22 5.69 1.96 2.37
C THR A 22 6.95 1.39 3.03
N ILE A 23 6.79 0.31 3.79
CA ILE A 23 7.90 -0.41 4.41
C ILE A 23 8.86 -0.91 3.34
N ALA A 24 8.36 -1.54 2.28
CA ALA A 24 9.17 -2.05 1.18
C ALA A 24 10.04 -0.96 0.54
N VAL A 25 9.48 0.23 0.33
CA VAL A 25 10.23 1.38 -0.21
C VAL A 25 11.26 1.90 0.78
N ILE A 26 10.90 2.10 2.05
CA ILE A 26 11.83 2.63 3.05
C ILE A 26 13.06 1.74 3.18
N VAL A 27 12.86 0.42 3.30
CA VAL A 27 13.98 -0.53 3.44
C VAL A 27 14.75 -0.78 2.15
N SER A 28 14.28 -0.21 1.02
CA SER A 28 15.05 -0.22 -0.24
C SER A 28 16.27 0.70 -0.16
N PHE A 29 16.27 1.65 0.77
CA PHE A 29 17.40 2.53 1.01
C PHE A 29 18.36 1.87 2.01
N PRO A 30 19.66 1.75 1.69
CA PRO A 30 20.61 0.96 2.47
C PRO A 30 20.84 1.48 3.90
N GLU A 31 20.48 2.74 4.17
CA GLU A 31 20.59 3.37 5.49
C GLU A 31 19.47 2.97 6.44
N TYR A 32 18.37 2.38 5.94
CA TYR A 32 17.19 2.06 6.73
C TYR A 32 16.94 0.55 6.76
N SER A 33 16.86 -0.01 7.96
CA SER A 33 16.37 -1.37 8.20
C SER A 33 15.29 -1.35 9.28
N ILE A 34 14.29 -2.21 9.14
CA ILE A 34 13.19 -2.32 10.11
C ILE A 34 13.24 -3.71 10.71
N LEU A 35 13.56 -3.83 12.00
CA LEU A 35 13.66 -5.12 12.70
C LEU A 35 14.61 -6.13 12.00
N GLY A 36 15.68 -5.64 11.38
CA GLY A 36 16.62 -6.47 10.60
C GLY A 36 16.12 -6.85 9.20
N PHE A 37 14.95 -6.35 8.78
CA PHE A 37 14.48 -6.44 7.40
C PHE A 37 15.03 -5.27 6.58
N ASP A 38 15.68 -5.60 5.47
CA ASP A 38 16.38 -4.69 4.56
C ASP A 38 16.17 -5.13 3.09
N TYR A 39 16.76 -4.39 2.14
CA TYR A 39 16.69 -4.72 0.71
C TYR A 39 17.33 -6.07 0.34
N ASN A 40 18.23 -6.61 1.17
CA ASN A 40 18.86 -7.92 0.97
C ASN A 40 18.00 -9.08 1.44
N SER A 41 16.94 -8.80 2.20
CA SER A 41 16.05 -9.81 2.73
C SER A 41 15.29 -10.53 1.61
N THR A 42 15.25 -11.86 1.62
CA THR A 42 14.58 -12.67 0.58
C THR A 42 13.11 -12.28 0.36
N LEU A 43 12.44 -11.81 1.41
CA LEU A 43 11.04 -11.37 1.37
C LEU A 43 10.84 -9.96 0.81
N TRP A 44 11.90 -9.17 0.65
CA TRP A 44 11.82 -7.81 0.11
C TRP A 44 11.30 -7.80 -1.32
N PHE A 45 11.91 -8.58 -2.21
CA PHE A 45 11.54 -8.58 -3.62
C PHE A 45 10.08 -9.03 -3.88
N PRO A 46 9.57 -10.12 -3.26
CA PRO A 46 8.15 -10.46 -3.34
C PRO A 46 7.23 -9.35 -2.81
N LEU A 47 7.60 -8.71 -1.71
CA LEU A 47 6.82 -7.62 -1.12
C LEU A 47 6.75 -6.43 -2.09
N VAL A 48 7.88 -6.09 -2.73
CA VAL A 48 7.96 -5.00 -3.71
C VAL A 48 7.08 -5.28 -4.92
N ILE A 49 7.07 -6.51 -5.44
CA ILE A 49 6.20 -6.90 -6.56
C ILE A 49 4.73 -6.82 -6.16
N LEU A 50 4.38 -7.36 -5.00
CA LEU A 50 2.99 -7.41 -4.54
C LEU A 50 2.42 -6.01 -4.31
N THR A 51 3.26 -5.08 -3.84
CA THR A 51 2.89 -3.69 -3.55
C THR A 51 3.36 -2.72 -4.63
N PHE A 52 3.68 -3.21 -5.83
CA PHE A 52 4.28 -2.43 -6.92
C PHE A 52 3.58 -1.11 -7.24
N PRO A 53 2.23 -1.04 -7.33
CA PRO A 53 1.52 0.22 -7.54
C PRO A 53 1.82 1.29 -6.49
N VAL A 54 2.04 0.89 -5.24
CA VAL A 54 2.39 1.79 -4.13
C VAL A 54 3.87 2.20 -4.25
N ASN A 55 4.72 1.23 -4.56
CA ASN A 55 6.17 1.42 -4.58
C ASN A 55 6.62 2.33 -5.71
N ILE A 56 6.11 2.15 -6.93
CA ILE A 56 6.57 2.95 -8.07
C ILE A 56 6.30 4.45 -7.88
N THR A 57 5.15 4.79 -7.29
CA THR A 57 4.76 6.16 -6.99
C THR A 57 5.62 6.77 -5.88
N LEU A 58 5.91 6.00 -4.83
CA LEU A 58 6.74 6.47 -3.73
C LEU A 58 8.20 6.59 -4.12
N PHE A 59 8.73 5.62 -4.86
CA PHE A 59 10.11 5.61 -5.32
C PHE A 59 10.38 6.83 -6.21
N GLY A 60 9.46 7.15 -7.12
CA GLY A 60 9.53 8.37 -7.92
C GLY A 60 9.56 9.64 -7.08
N LEU A 61 8.74 9.71 -6.02
CA LEU A 61 8.66 10.89 -5.18
C LEU A 61 9.91 11.04 -4.31
N VAL A 62 10.38 9.98 -3.65
CA VAL A 62 11.59 9.99 -2.80
C VAL A 62 12.84 10.32 -3.62
N MET A 63 12.91 9.94 -4.89
CA MET A 63 14.05 10.31 -5.76
C MET A 63 14.06 11.78 -6.18
N ILE A 64 12.93 12.49 -6.12
CA ILE A 64 12.81 13.89 -6.55
C ILE A 64 12.79 14.83 -5.34
N ASP A 65 12.10 14.45 -4.27
CA ASP A 65 11.90 15.27 -3.07
C ASP A 65 11.75 14.37 -1.82
N ASN A 66 12.60 14.59 -0.81
CA ASN A 66 12.56 13.89 0.47
C ASN A 66 11.58 14.54 1.48
N SER A 67 10.68 15.41 1.01
CA SER A 67 9.63 16.00 1.85
C SER A 67 8.68 14.94 2.41
N PHE A 68 8.73 14.76 3.73
CA PHE A 68 7.82 13.90 4.48
C PHE A 68 6.34 14.23 4.23
N LEU A 69 6.01 15.51 4.04
CA LEU A 69 4.63 15.94 3.78
C LEU A 69 4.15 15.47 2.40
N SER A 70 5.00 15.58 1.38
CA SER A 70 4.71 15.13 0.02
C SER A 70 4.51 13.61 -0.01
N ILE A 71 5.37 12.86 0.68
CA ILE A 71 5.25 11.41 0.85
C ILE A 71 3.93 11.06 1.55
N PHE A 72 3.61 11.72 2.66
CA PHE A 72 2.38 11.46 3.42
C PHE A 72 1.12 11.71 2.57
N LEU A 73 1.06 12.83 1.85
CA LEU A 73 -0.09 13.14 0.98
C LEU A 73 -0.25 12.09 -0.13
N LEU A 74 0.85 11.67 -0.76
CA LEU A 74 0.83 10.63 -1.78
C LEU A 74 0.28 9.30 -1.22
N GLN A 75 0.69 8.92 -0.01
CA GLN A 75 0.20 7.70 0.67
C GLN A 75 -1.30 7.74 0.90
N VAL A 76 -1.82 8.88 1.37
CA VAL A 76 -3.27 9.07 1.57
C VAL A 76 -4.02 8.92 0.25
N ILE A 77 -3.50 9.47 -0.84
CA ILE A 77 -4.11 9.36 -2.18
C ILE A 77 -4.13 7.90 -2.64
N ILE A 78 -3.00 7.20 -2.58
CA ILE A 78 -2.89 5.79 -2.99
C ILE A 78 -3.81 4.90 -2.15
N PHE A 79 -3.88 5.18 -0.85
CA PHE A 79 -4.80 4.50 0.06
C PHE A 79 -6.26 4.66 -0.35
N LEU A 80 -6.70 5.90 -0.60
CA LEU A 80 -8.09 6.17 -1.01
C LEU A 80 -8.43 5.49 -2.34
N ILE A 81 -7.52 5.51 -3.32
CA ILE A 81 -7.69 4.83 -4.62
C ILE A 81 -7.82 3.32 -4.41
N SER A 82 -6.88 2.72 -3.67
CA SER A 82 -6.85 1.27 -3.42
C SER A 82 -8.11 0.81 -2.70
N TRP A 83 -8.53 1.57 -1.68
CA TRP A 83 -9.75 1.30 -0.92
C TRP A 83 -11.00 1.39 -1.78
N PHE A 84 -11.12 2.45 -2.58
CA PHE A 84 -12.28 2.64 -3.45
C PHE A 84 -12.41 1.49 -4.47
N VAL A 85 -11.30 1.10 -5.10
CA VAL A 85 -11.27 -0.02 -6.07
C VAL A 85 -11.66 -1.33 -5.40
N LEU A 86 -11.04 -1.67 -4.26
CA LEU A 86 -11.36 -2.91 -3.53
C LEU A 86 -12.81 -2.94 -3.05
N TYR A 87 -13.31 -1.83 -2.52
CA TYR A 87 -14.70 -1.71 -2.08
C TYR A 87 -15.68 -1.94 -3.23
N LYS A 88 -15.45 -1.32 -4.39
CA LYS A 88 -16.28 -1.49 -5.59
C LYS A 88 -16.23 -2.92 -6.12
N LEU A 89 -15.05 -3.53 -6.20
CA LEU A 89 -14.89 -4.92 -6.65
C LEU A 89 -15.65 -5.91 -5.76
N ILE A 90 -15.53 -5.77 -4.43
CA ILE A 90 -16.21 -6.67 -3.50
C ILE A 90 -17.73 -6.48 -3.54
N LEU A 91 -18.22 -5.25 -3.68
CA LEU A 91 -19.65 -5.00 -3.89
C LEU A 91 -20.16 -5.62 -5.20
N TYR A 92 -19.39 -5.50 -6.27
CA TYR A 92 -19.73 -6.08 -7.58
C TYR A 92 -19.78 -7.60 -7.53
N TYR A 93 -18.78 -8.25 -6.94
CA TYR A 93 -18.76 -9.71 -6.72
C TYR A 93 -19.99 -10.19 -5.92
N HIS A 94 -20.36 -9.45 -4.86
CA HIS A 94 -21.56 -9.78 -4.07
C HIS A 94 -22.88 -9.54 -4.81
N ARG A 95 -22.89 -8.70 -5.84
CA ARG A 95 -24.04 -8.48 -6.71
C ARG A 95 -24.21 -9.62 -7.71
N ILE A 96 -23.11 -10.12 -8.30
CA ILE A 96 -23.16 -11.26 -9.25
C ILE A 96 -23.57 -12.55 -8.56
N LYS A 97 -23.14 -12.75 -7.31
CA LYS A 97 -23.41 -13.98 -6.55
C LYS A 97 -24.81 -14.04 -5.91
N LYS A 98 -25.62 -13.00 -6.10
CA LYS A 98 -27.00 -12.90 -5.62
C LYS A 98 -27.95 -13.23 -6.75
#